data_AF-A0A2W6YHY6-F1
#
_entry.id   AF-A0A2W6YHY6-F1
#
_cell.length_a   1.000
_cell.length_b   1.000
_cell.length_c   1.000
_cell.angle_alpha   90.00
_cell.angle_beta   90.00
_cell.angle_gamma   90.00
#
_symmetry.space_group_name_H-M   'P 1'
#
loop_
_entity.id
_entity.type
_entity.pdbx_description
1 polymer ?
#
loop_
_entity_poly.entity_id
_entity_poly.type
_entity_poly.pdbx_seq_one_letter_code
_entity_poly.pdbx_strand_id
1 'polypeptide(L)'
;MSINLIDLIKSQLGSNVVSQTATQLGESESGISKAISALLPAVIGGFANSHAQSDLFTTLKEVASSGTLSGVVGNLGENDTLISKILNMIFGGGDKQAALTSSVSNFAGISNESTNSVLNLVTGATAGSLGKYINDNNVDISSFGNLLNDQKGFLYSLLPAGFSLGSLGLGNWFGTDEEKINIPPNTPANEVQDIPVPETPKIDVTRSGTTHEIVSDNHSGGSIWKWLLPLLLLLLLGWFLWKQCDKKVETTVPATTVDSTVVETDSTNAAGDTVGVVRETMVVTLPSGKTLQAYKGGIEDQIVNFLKSDDYKNSTEAQLKDKWFNFDNLNFEFGKAVLTPESQVQLDNLKLILAEFPDAKIKIGAYTDKKGDANTNLKLSGDRANTVKSALNSSQVTEAEGYGSKFAKVPAEASDKERESDRKTAVRFVK
;
A
#
# COMPACT_ATOMS: atom_id res chain seq x y z
N MET A 1 27.89 10.42 -0.47
CA MET A 1 26.50 10.08 -0.86
C MET A 1 25.79 9.66 0.41
N SER A 2 24.79 10.43 0.85
CA SER A 2 23.96 10.01 1.99
C SER A 2 23.14 8.80 1.55
N ILE A 3 23.24 7.72 2.31
CA ILE A 3 22.45 6.52 2.06
C ILE A 3 21.04 6.81 2.54
N ASN A 4 20.06 6.57 1.67
CA ASN A 4 18.67 6.62 2.05
C ASN A 4 18.27 5.24 2.60
N LEU A 5 18.40 5.08 3.92
CA LEU A 5 18.09 3.82 4.60
C LEU A 5 16.63 3.40 4.37
N ILE A 6 15.74 4.39 4.21
CA ILE A 6 14.33 4.19 3.91
C ILE A 6 14.16 3.47 2.57
N ASP A 7 14.91 3.86 1.54
CA ASP A 7 14.77 3.28 0.20
C ASP A 7 15.22 1.82 0.19
N LEU A 8 16.26 1.50 0.98
CA LEU A 8 16.72 0.13 1.17
C LEU A 8 15.67 -0.74 1.87
N ILE A 9 15.01 -0.21 2.91
CA ILE A 9 13.97 -0.93 3.66
C ILE A 9 12.69 -1.05 2.82
N LYS A 10 12.28 0.02 2.14
CA LYS A 10 11.12 0.03 1.23
C LYS A 10 11.27 -0.96 0.09
N SER A 11 12.48 -1.12 -0.45
CA SER A 11 12.78 -2.13 -1.47
C SER A 11 12.50 -3.56 -0.97
N GLN A 12 12.75 -3.84 0.31
CA GLN A 12 12.44 -5.14 0.94
C GLN A 12 10.95 -5.31 1.27
N LEU A 13 10.20 -4.22 1.39
CA LEU A 13 8.76 -4.21 1.71
C LEU A 13 7.89 -3.90 0.47
N GLY A 14 8.37 -4.29 -0.72
CA GLY A 14 7.70 -4.03 -1.99
C GLY A 14 6.35 -4.73 -2.16
N SER A 15 5.72 -4.51 -3.31
CA SER A 15 4.36 -5.00 -3.64
C SER A 15 4.18 -6.51 -3.46
N ASN A 16 5.20 -7.31 -3.73
CA ASN A 16 5.14 -8.77 -3.53
C ASN A 16 4.97 -9.13 -2.05
N VAL A 17 5.70 -8.46 -1.14
CA VAL A 17 5.59 -8.69 0.31
C VAL A 17 4.23 -8.23 0.81
N VAL A 18 3.72 -7.10 0.31
CA VAL A 18 2.37 -6.62 0.63
C VAL A 18 1.31 -7.64 0.22
N SER A 19 1.37 -8.14 -1.02
CA SER A 19 0.39 -9.10 -1.55
C SER A 19 0.45 -10.45 -0.82
N GLN A 20 1.65 -10.95 -0.56
CA GLN A 20 1.86 -12.19 0.19
C GLN A 20 1.36 -12.07 1.64
N THR A 21 1.69 -10.97 2.32
CA THR A 21 1.27 -10.69 3.69
C THR A 21 -0.26 -10.56 3.79
N ALA A 22 -0.88 -9.85 2.84
CA ALA A 22 -2.33 -9.71 2.77
C ALA A 22 -3.01 -11.08 2.61
N THR A 23 -2.47 -11.92 1.73
CA THR A 23 -2.99 -13.29 1.51
C THR A 23 -2.85 -14.16 2.75
N GLN A 24 -1.69 -14.16 3.41
CA GLN A 24 -1.44 -14.98 4.60
C GLN A 24 -2.28 -14.55 5.80
N LEU A 25 -2.48 -13.25 5.99
CA LEU A 25 -3.23 -12.70 7.12
C LEU A 25 -4.74 -12.61 6.86
N GLY A 26 -5.20 -12.87 5.63
CA GLY A 26 -6.61 -12.71 5.26
C GLY A 26 -7.06 -11.24 5.26
N GLU A 27 -6.13 -10.32 5.03
CA GLU A 27 -6.35 -8.87 5.06
C GLU A 27 -6.36 -8.27 3.65
N SER A 28 -6.79 -7.01 3.54
CA SER A 28 -6.66 -6.29 2.26
C SER A 28 -5.23 -5.79 2.02
N GLU A 29 -4.76 -5.84 0.77
CA GLU A 29 -3.46 -5.26 0.38
C GLU A 29 -3.37 -3.76 0.72
N SER A 30 -4.49 -3.02 0.64
CA SER A 30 -4.57 -1.63 1.12
C SER A 30 -4.25 -1.51 2.60
N GLY A 31 -4.87 -2.38 3.41
CA GLY A 31 -4.72 -2.37 4.84
C GLY A 31 -3.28 -2.69 5.22
N ILE A 32 -2.69 -3.72 4.62
CA ILE A 32 -1.28 -4.06 4.81
C ILE A 32 -0.36 -2.91 4.38
N SER A 33 -0.59 -2.32 3.21
CA SER A 33 0.21 -1.20 2.70
C SER A 33 0.14 0.01 3.64
N LYS A 34 -1.06 0.41 4.09
CA LYS A 34 -1.25 1.49 5.06
C LYS A 34 -0.58 1.18 6.40
N ALA A 35 -0.70 -0.05 6.88
CA ALA A 35 -0.06 -0.48 8.10
C ALA A 35 1.47 -0.36 7.98
N ILE A 36 2.06 -0.83 6.88
CA ILE A 36 3.49 -0.66 6.60
C ILE A 36 3.88 0.82 6.55
N SER A 37 3.11 1.66 5.87
CA SER A 37 3.38 3.10 5.78
C SER A 37 3.33 3.82 7.13
N ALA A 38 2.48 3.37 8.06
CA ALA A 38 2.39 3.92 9.41
C ALA A 38 3.46 3.34 10.35
N LEU A 39 3.78 2.04 10.21
CA LEU A 39 4.72 1.33 11.07
C LEU A 39 6.19 1.60 10.72
N LEU A 40 6.52 1.77 9.43
CA LEU A 40 7.89 1.99 8.98
C LEU A 40 8.56 3.20 9.66
N PRO A 41 7.97 4.41 9.65
CA PRO A 41 8.56 5.55 10.36
C PRO A 41 8.58 5.31 11.88
N ALA A 42 7.57 4.66 12.46
CA ALA A 42 7.53 4.33 13.89
C ALA A 42 8.68 3.40 14.31
N VAL A 43 8.93 2.36 13.52
CA VAL A 43 10.01 1.39 13.75
C VAL A 43 11.36 2.08 13.60
N ILE A 44 11.62 2.80 12.50
CA ILE A 44 12.89 3.50 12.29
C ILE A 44 13.13 4.54 13.40
N GLY A 45 12.10 5.29 13.80
CA GLY A 45 12.18 6.21 14.94
C GLY A 45 12.51 5.51 16.25
N GLY A 46 11.91 4.33 16.48
CA GLY A 46 12.23 3.47 17.62
C GLY A 46 13.69 3.01 17.62
N PHE A 47 14.23 2.58 16.48
CA PHE A 47 15.66 2.24 16.34
C PHE A 47 16.54 3.43 16.73
N ALA A 48 16.21 4.62 16.21
CA ALA A 48 16.95 5.84 16.43
C ALA A 48 16.85 6.39 17.86
N ASN A 49 15.79 6.03 18.60
CA ASN A 49 15.56 6.46 19.98
C ASN A 49 15.73 5.31 21.00
N SER A 50 16.32 4.19 20.61
CA SER A 50 16.58 3.08 21.53
C SER A 50 17.59 3.48 22.60
N HIS A 51 17.26 3.17 23.86
CA HIS A 51 18.14 3.42 25.01
C HIS A 51 19.25 2.36 25.14
N ALA A 52 19.16 1.27 24.37
CA ALA A 52 20.07 0.14 24.41
C ALA A 52 20.82 -0.02 23.08
N GLN A 53 21.43 1.07 22.57
CA GLN A 53 22.07 1.08 21.24
C GLN A 53 23.15 0.01 21.06
N SER A 54 23.88 -0.35 22.11
CA SER A 54 24.89 -1.44 22.08
C SER A 54 24.24 -2.82 21.90
N ASP A 55 23.20 -3.12 22.67
CA ASP A 55 22.49 -4.38 22.59
C ASP A 55 21.68 -4.48 21.28
N LEU A 56 21.17 -3.36 20.80
CA LEU A 56 20.52 -3.25 19.50
C LEU A 56 21.51 -3.53 18.37
N PHE A 57 22.70 -2.89 18.40
CA PHE A 57 23.75 -3.09 17.41
C PHE A 57 24.21 -4.55 17.34
N THR A 58 24.41 -5.19 18.51
CA THR A 58 24.80 -6.61 18.56
C THR A 58 23.68 -7.53 18.05
N THR A 59 22.44 -7.29 18.45
CA THR A 59 21.27 -8.06 18.00
C THR A 59 21.05 -7.90 16.49
N LEU A 60 21.30 -6.72 15.92
CA LEU A 60 21.20 -6.49 14.48
C LEU A 60 22.24 -7.31 13.68
N LYS A 61 23.47 -7.39 14.17
CA LYS A 61 24.50 -8.25 13.57
C LYS A 61 24.10 -9.72 13.61
N GLU A 62 23.51 -10.16 14.73
CA GLU A 62 22.97 -11.51 14.89
C GLU A 62 21.83 -11.81 13.90
N VAL A 63 20.89 -10.88 13.71
CA VAL A 63 19.81 -11.00 12.71
C VAL A 63 20.37 -11.14 11.29
N ALA A 64 21.40 -10.37 10.93
CA ALA A 64 22.02 -10.46 9.62
C ALA A 64 22.79 -11.76 9.39
N SER A 65 23.36 -12.35 10.44
CA SER A 65 24.09 -13.62 10.37
C SER A 65 23.19 -14.86 10.43
N SER A 66 21.97 -14.74 10.95
CA SER A 66 21.08 -15.88 11.21
C SER A 66 20.15 -16.24 10.04
N GLY A 67 20.09 -15.43 8.98
CA GLY A 67 19.16 -15.68 7.85
C GLY A 67 17.67 -15.53 8.22
N THR A 68 17.39 -15.00 9.41
CA THR A 68 16.07 -14.85 10.05
C THR A 68 15.06 -14.10 9.19
N LEU A 69 15.53 -13.23 8.29
CA LEU A 69 14.66 -12.48 7.37
C LEU A 69 13.83 -13.40 6.45
N SER A 70 14.39 -14.54 6.04
CA SER A 70 13.67 -15.55 5.22
C SER A 70 12.58 -16.27 6.02
N GLY A 71 12.76 -16.40 7.34
CA GLY A 71 11.78 -17.02 8.24
C GLY A 71 10.59 -16.11 8.55
N VAL A 72 10.84 -14.80 8.73
CA VAL A 72 9.79 -13.82 9.04
C VAL A 72 8.79 -13.65 7.88
N VAL A 73 9.24 -13.68 6.63
CA VAL A 73 8.34 -13.61 5.46
C VAL A 73 7.66 -14.96 5.16
N GLY A 74 8.33 -16.07 5.51
CA GLY A 74 7.84 -17.42 5.27
C GLY A 74 6.81 -17.92 6.29
N ASN A 75 6.84 -17.43 7.54
CA ASN A 75 5.99 -17.91 8.63
C ASN A 75 5.42 -16.74 9.47
N LEU A 76 4.52 -15.96 8.86
CA LEU A 76 3.83 -14.84 9.51
C LEU A 76 2.82 -15.36 10.55
N GLY A 77 3.25 -15.46 11.81
CA GLY A 77 2.40 -15.92 12.91
C GLY A 77 3.18 -16.51 14.08
N GLU A 78 4.44 -16.93 13.86
CA GLU A 78 5.34 -17.27 14.95
C GLU A 78 6.07 -16.03 15.48
N ASN A 79 6.07 -15.88 16.80
CA ASN A 79 6.80 -14.81 17.46
C ASN A 79 8.29 -15.13 17.47
N ASP A 80 9.03 -14.53 16.55
CA ASP A 80 10.49 -14.62 16.54
C ASP A 80 11.08 -13.96 17.80
N THR A 81 11.97 -14.67 18.48
CA THR A 81 12.54 -14.26 19.76
C THR A 81 13.49 -13.06 19.62
N LEU A 82 14.19 -12.93 18.49
CA LEU A 82 15.06 -11.80 18.18
C LEU A 82 14.24 -10.56 17.81
N ILE A 83 13.19 -10.72 17.00
CA ILE A 83 12.29 -9.61 16.66
C ILE A 83 11.59 -9.06 17.90
N SER A 84 11.10 -9.95 18.76
CA SER A 84 10.49 -9.56 20.03
C SER A 84 11.48 -8.82 20.95
N LYS A 85 12.74 -9.27 20.99
CA LYS A 85 13.81 -8.59 21.73
C LYS A 85 14.07 -7.18 21.16
N ILE A 86 14.10 -7.04 19.83
CA ILE A 86 14.26 -5.74 19.16
C ILE A 86 13.10 -4.81 19.49
N LEU A 87 11.85 -5.29 19.35
CA LEU A 87 10.64 -4.52 19.67
C LEU A 87 10.67 -3.98 21.10
N ASN A 88 11.07 -4.81 22.06
CA ASN A 88 11.23 -4.40 23.45
C ASN A 88 12.34 -3.35 23.64
N MET A 89 13.44 -3.42 22.89
CA MET A 89 14.52 -2.42 22.95
C MET A 89 14.10 -1.08 22.34
N ILE A 90 13.32 -1.08 21.25
CA ILE A 90 12.97 0.15 20.51
C ILE A 90 11.70 0.82 21.04
N PHE A 91 10.67 0.06 21.42
CA PHE A 91 9.41 0.61 21.92
C PHE A 91 9.30 0.57 23.45
N GLY A 92 10.14 -0.21 24.13
CA GLY A 92 9.99 -0.49 25.56
C GLY A 92 8.90 -1.53 25.83
N GLY A 93 8.38 -1.55 27.06
CA GLY A 93 7.35 -2.50 27.51
C GLY A 93 6.08 -2.53 26.64
N GLY A 94 5.27 -3.58 26.83
CA GLY A 94 4.17 -3.94 25.94
C GLY A 94 3.10 -2.87 25.69
N ASP A 95 2.90 -1.92 26.62
CA ASP A 95 1.84 -0.90 26.51
C ASP A 95 1.99 0.00 25.28
N LYS A 96 3.23 0.39 24.93
CA LYS A 96 3.48 1.24 23.75
C LYS A 96 3.31 0.47 22.45
N GLN A 97 3.70 -0.79 22.44
CA GLN A 97 3.51 -1.68 21.29
C GLN A 97 2.03 -1.95 21.06
N ALA A 98 1.27 -2.19 22.13
CA ALA A 98 -0.18 -2.38 22.08
C ALA A 98 -0.91 -1.12 21.61
N ALA A 99 -0.52 0.05 22.10
CA ALA A 99 -1.09 1.33 21.70
C ALA A 99 -0.76 1.67 20.23
N LEU A 100 0.48 1.41 19.79
CA LEU A 100 0.87 1.55 18.38
C LEU A 100 0.06 0.60 17.49
N THR A 101 -0.04 -0.66 17.87
CA THR A 101 -0.80 -1.69 17.14
C THR A 101 -2.26 -1.28 17.02
N SER A 102 -2.86 -0.79 18.09
CA SER A 102 -4.25 -0.30 18.08
C SER A 102 -4.44 0.91 17.17
N SER A 103 -3.55 1.91 17.25
CA SER A 103 -3.62 3.10 16.40
C SER A 103 -3.43 2.76 14.91
N VAL A 104 -2.50 1.86 14.60
CA VAL A 104 -2.25 1.44 13.22
C VAL A 104 -3.38 0.57 12.70
N SER A 105 -3.90 -0.37 13.50
CA SER A 105 -5.06 -1.20 13.15
C SER A 105 -6.25 -0.32 12.76
N ASN A 106 -6.56 0.71 13.56
CA ASN A 106 -7.63 1.67 13.27
C ASN A 106 -7.37 2.49 12.00
N PHE A 107 -6.13 2.94 11.80
CA PHE A 107 -5.75 3.74 10.62
C PHE A 107 -5.78 2.91 9.33
N ALA A 108 -5.28 1.69 9.38
CA ALA A 108 -5.13 0.79 8.25
C ALA A 108 -6.43 0.06 7.90
N GLY A 109 -7.30 -0.15 8.89
CA GLY A 109 -8.53 -0.93 8.75
C GLY A 109 -8.27 -2.44 8.66
N ILE A 110 -7.28 -2.94 9.42
CA ILE A 110 -6.93 -4.37 9.55
C ILE A 110 -7.02 -4.80 11.02
N SER A 111 -7.03 -6.10 11.31
CA SER A 111 -7.09 -6.59 12.69
C SER A 111 -5.85 -6.20 13.51
N ASN A 112 -5.97 -6.22 14.84
CA ASN A 112 -4.83 -5.97 15.73
C ASN A 112 -3.78 -7.09 15.62
N GLU A 113 -4.23 -8.33 15.48
CA GLU A 113 -3.38 -9.50 15.27
C GLU A 113 -2.58 -9.36 13.97
N SER A 114 -3.26 -8.99 12.87
CA SER A 114 -2.62 -8.71 11.59
C SER A 114 -1.64 -7.54 11.68
N THR A 115 -2.01 -6.49 12.40
CA THR A 115 -1.13 -5.33 12.62
C THR A 115 0.15 -5.72 13.37
N ASN A 116 0.05 -6.60 14.37
CA ASN A 116 1.20 -7.11 15.10
C ASN A 116 2.12 -7.95 14.20
N SER A 117 1.55 -8.80 13.33
CA SER A 117 2.31 -9.54 12.32
C SER A 117 3.02 -8.60 11.33
N VAL A 118 2.36 -7.52 10.90
CA VAL A 118 2.99 -6.49 10.05
C VAL A 118 4.07 -5.73 10.81
N LEU A 119 3.89 -5.44 12.09
CA LEU A 119 4.92 -4.81 12.93
C LEU A 119 6.17 -5.70 13.03
N ASN A 120 5.99 -7.00 13.22
CA ASN A 120 7.09 -7.97 13.22
C ASN A 120 7.80 -8.02 11.85
N LEU A 121 7.04 -8.03 10.76
CA LEU A 121 7.58 -8.00 9.40
C LEU A 121 8.39 -6.73 9.12
N VAL A 122 7.84 -5.56 9.42
CA VAL A 122 8.51 -4.27 9.21
C VAL A 122 9.76 -4.17 10.08
N THR A 123 9.69 -4.65 11.32
CA THR A 123 10.83 -4.69 12.24
C THR A 123 11.90 -5.65 11.77
N GLY A 124 11.53 -6.84 11.29
CA GLY A 124 12.45 -7.82 10.71
C GLY A 124 13.14 -7.29 9.45
N ALA A 125 12.38 -6.68 8.54
CA ALA A 125 12.94 -6.05 7.34
C ALA A 125 13.91 -4.91 7.69
N THR A 126 13.52 -4.02 8.60
CA THR A 126 14.38 -2.92 9.07
C THR A 126 15.65 -3.47 9.74
N ALA A 127 15.52 -4.48 10.59
CA ALA A 127 16.62 -5.12 11.30
C ALA A 127 17.57 -5.85 10.34
N GLY A 128 17.04 -6.62 9.39
CA GLY A 128 17.83 -7.32 8.39
C GLY A 128 18.60 -6.36 7.49
N SER A 129 17.95 -5.30 7.02
CA SER A 129 18.60 -4.26 6.20
C SER A 129 19.71 -3.52 6.97
N LEU A 130 19.44 -3.12 8.22
CA LEU A 130 20.42 -2.47 9.07
C LEU A 130 21.59 -3.40 9.43
N GLY A 131 21.31 -4.63 9.83
CA GLY A 131 22.32 -5.62 10.16
C GLY A 131 23.22 -5.96 8.97
N LYS A 132 22.63 -6.12 7.78
CA LYS A 132 23.38 -6.31 6.52
C LYS A 132 24.26 -5.10 6.24
N TYR A 133 23.72 -3.90 6.35
CA TYR A 133 24.49 -2.66 6.15
C TYR A 133 25.69 -2.58 7.12
N ILE A 134 25.48 -2.90 8.40
CA ILE A 134 26.53 -2.94 9.42
C ILE A 134 27.64 -3.92 9.03
N ASN A 135 27.28 -5.13 8.61
CA ASN A 135 28.24 -6.17 8.24
C ASN A 135 28.98 -5.83 6.93
N ASP A 136 28.26 -5.42 5.89
CA ASP A 136 28.82 -5.15 4.56
C ASP A 136 29.77 -3.94 4.56
N ASN A 137 29.54 -2.96 5.44
CA ASN A 137 30.31 -1.72 5.50
C ASN A 137 31.23 -1.61 6.73
N ASN A 138 31.35 -2.67 7.53
CA ASN A 138 32.13 -2.68 8.77
C ASN A 138 31.81 -1.50 9.70
N VAL A 139 30.52 -1.16 9.81
CA VAL A 139 30.05 0.00 10.60
C VAL A 139 30.28 -0.28 12.08
N ASP A 140 30.90 0.67 12.79
CA ASP A 140 31.03 0.61 14.24
C ASP A 140 29.81 1.20 14.96
N ILE A 141 29.73 1.00 16.28
CA ILE A 141 28.58 1.44 17.09
C ILE A 141 28.38 2.97 17.06
N SER A 142 29.46 3.74 17.01
CA SER A 142 29.41 5.21 16.99
C SER A 142 28.88 5.72 15.65
N SER A 143 29.36 5.16 14.55
CA SER A 143 28.92 5.47 13.18
C SER A 143 27.49 5.03 12.94
N PHE A 144 27.08 3.90 13.52
CA PHE A 144 25.69 3.44 13.53
C PHE A 144 24.76 4.41 14.27
N GLY A 145 25.16 4.87 15.46
CA GLY A 145 24.40 5.87 16.22
C GLY A 145 24.23 7.19 15.46
N ASN A 146 25.30 7.66 14.79
CA ASN A 146 25.25 8.86 13.95
C ASN A 146 24.32 8.67 12.75
N LEU A 147 24.43 7.55 12.04
CA LEU A 147 23.53 7.23 10.92
C LEU A 147 22.07 7.29 11.35
N LEU A 148 21.72 6.63 12.47
CA LEU A 148 20.34 6.63 12.98
C LEU A 148 19.87 8.01 13.44
N ASN A 149 20.77 8.89 13.91
CA ASN A 149 20.41 10.26 14.24
C ASN A 149 20.16 11.11 12.98
N ASP A 150 20.99 10.97 11.95
CA ASP A 150 20.81 11.65 10.65
C ASP A 150 19.50 11.20 9.98
N GLN A 151 19.22 9.91 10.14
CA GLN A 151 17.91 9.29 10.31
C GLN A 151 16.64 10.14 10.59
N LYS A 152 16.69 10.96 11.65
CA LYS A 152 15.47 11.42 12.35
C LYS A 152 14.75 12.55 11.62
N GLY A 153 15.51 13.44 10.97
CA GLY A 153 14.98 14.68 10.39
C GLY A 153 14.00 14.48 9.22
N PHE A 154 13.99 13.30 8.60
CA PHE A 154 13.09 13.00 7.47
C PHE A 154 11.92 12.10 7.86
N LEU A 155 11.88 11.55 9.07
CA LEU A 155 10.86 10.59 9.46
C LEU A 155 9.47 11.23 9.54
N TYR A 156 9.41 12.53 9.88
CA TYR A 156 8.16 13.28 9.92
C TYR A 156 7.51 13.39 8.53
N SER A 157 8.30 13.49 7.45
CA SER A 157 7.77 13.58 6.09
C SER A 157 7.29 12.23 5.52
N LEU A 158 7.60 11.13 6.23
CA LEU A 158 7.13 9.79 5.87
C LEU A 158 5.82 9.40 6.56
N LEU A 159 5.34 10.18 7.53
CA LEU A 159 4.08 9.87 8.20
C LEU A 159 2.91 10.06 7.24
N PRO A 160 2.02 9.06 7.12
CA PRO A 160 0.88 9.19 6.23
C PRO A 160 -0.11 10.25 6.77
N ALA A 161 -0.76 10.96 5.85
CA ALA A 161 -1.74 11.98 6.21
C ALA A 161 -2.85 11.39 7.08
N GLY A 162 -3.19 12.10 8.17
CA GLY A 162 -4.21 11.66 9.14
C GLY A 162 -3.72 10.64 10.18
N PHE A 163 -2.44 10.27 10.17
CA PHE A 163 -1.82 9.45 11.20
C PHE A 163 -0.86 10.29 12.07
N SER A 164 -0.96 10.15 13.39
CA SER A 164 -0.10 10.87 14.33
C SER A 164 0.41 9.96 15.44
N LEU A 165 1.74 9.91 15.56
CA LEU A 165 2.45 9.21 16.63
C LEU A 165 2.59 10.06 17.91
N GLY A 166 2.22 11.35 17.84
CA GLY A 166 2.24 12.25 19.00
C GLY A 166 1.28 11.79 20.11
N SER A 167 0.13 11.22 19.72
CA SER A 167 -0.85 10.64 20.66
C SER A 167 -0.31 9.46 21.47
N LEU A 168 0.76 8.81 20.98
CA LEU A 168 1.41 7.66 21.61
C LEU A 168 2.63 8.06 22.46
N GLY A 169 2.88 9.36 22.62
CA GLY A 169 4.08 9.86 23.28
C GLY A 169 5.37 9.62 22.48
N LEU A 170 5.24 9.30 21.19
CA LEU A 170 6.35 9.03 20.28
C LEU A 170 6.73 10.26 19.43
N GLY A 171 6.06 11.40 19.62
CA GLY A 171 6.33 12.64 18.86
C GLY A 171 7.79 13.09 18.96
N ASN A 172 8.40 12.95 20.14
CA ASN A 172 9.77 13.38 20.40
C ASN A 172 10.83 12.54 19.66
N TRP A 173 10.47 11.39 19.09
CA TRP A 173 11.39 10.55 18.30
C TRP A 173 11.71 11.12 16.92
N PHE A 174 10.88 12.06 16.47
CA PHE A 174 10.90 12.61 15.11
C PHE A 174 11.52 14.01 15.04
N GLY A 175 12.26 14.41 16.08
CA GLY A 175 13.09 15.63 16.04
C GLY A 175 12.32 16.93 16.20
N THR A 176 11.16 16.92 16.87
CA THR A 176 10.58 18.16 17.37
C THR A 176 11.28 18.53 18.67
N ASP A 177 12.33 19.35 18.57
CA ASP A 177 12.62 20.25 19.67
C ASP A 177 11.34 21.03 19.98
N GLU A 178 11.09 21.28 21.27
CA GLU A 178 9.99 22.09 21.76
C GLU A 178 10.13 23.57 21.32
N GLU A 179 10.13 23.86 20.03
CA GLU A 179 9.67 25.13 19.52
C GLU A 179 8.26 24.92 19.00
N LYS A 180 7.32 25.46 19.78
CA LYS A 180 5.92 25.64 19.41
C LYS A 180 5.85 26.01 17.93
N ILE A 181 5.41 25.07 17.09
CA ILE A 181 4.87 25.43 15.78
C ILE A 181 3.63 26.26 16.12
N ASN A 182 3.81 27.57 16.15
CA ASN A 182 2.76 28.55 16.20
C ASN A 182 2.02 28.41 14.87
N ILE A 183 1.08 27.46 14.82
CA ILE A 183 0.02 27.47 13.84
C ILE A 183 -0.69 28.80 14.08
N PRO A 184 -0.58 29.80 13.18
CA PRO A 184 -1.34 31.02 13.36
C PRO A 184 -2.82 30.61 13.45
N PRO A 185 -3.56 31.05 14.49
CA PRO A 185 -4.99 30.82 14.52
C PRO A 185 -5.58 31.48 13.28
N ASN A 186 -6.53 30.78 12.66
CA ASN A 186 -7.42 31.25 11.60
C ASN A 186 -7.32 32.76 11.33
N THR A 187 -6.97 33.10 10.09
CA THR A 187 -7.23 34.41 9.52
C THR A 187 -8.67 34.83 9.88
N PRO A 188 -8.86 35.93 10.63
CA PRO A 188 -10.19 36.45 10.88
C PRO A 188 -10.84 36.85 9.55
N ALA A 189 -12.11 36.50 9.41
CA ALA A 189 -12.96 37.07 8.38
C ALA A 189 -12.83 38.60 8.41
N ASN A 190 -12.59 39.19 7.24
CA ASN A 190 -12.54 40.63 7.05
C ASN A 190 -13.79 41.28 7.64
N GLU A 191 -13.53 42.15 8.62
CA GLU A 191 -14.42 43.15 9.16
C GLU A 191 -14.81 44.12 8.03
N VAL A 192 -16.04 44.01 7.55
CA VAL A 192 -16.64 45.01 6.66
C VAL A 192 -17.24 46.09 7.55
N GLN A 193 -16.74 47.31 7.35
CA GLN A 193 -17.09 48.54 8.04
C GLN A 193 -18.59 48.85 7.99
N ASP A 194 -19.13 49.25 9.15
CA ASP A 194 -20.45 49.85 9.34
C ASP A 194 -20.65 51.10 8.48
N ILE A 195 -21.78 51.15 7.76
CA ILE A 195 -22.36 52.37 7.19
C ILE A 195 -23.75 52.57 7.85
N PRO A 196 -24.04 53.72 8.49
CA PRO A 196 -25.31 53.92 9.19
C PRO A 196 -26.37 54.59 8.30
N VAL A 197 -27.56 53.98 8.17
CA VAL A 197 -28.80 54.63 7.65
C VAL A 197 -30.06 53.91 8.21
N PRO A 198 -31.25 54.52 8.26
CA PRO A 198 -31.95 54.89 9.50
C PRO A 198 -33.25 54.09 9.76
N GLU A 199 -33.75 54.23 10.98
CA GLU A 199 -34.99 53.65 11.51
C GLU A 199 -36.25 53.96 10.67
N THR A 200 -37.09 52.94 10.47
CA THR A 200 -38.53 53.06 10.16
C THR A 200 -39.32 51.97 10.91
N PRO A 201 -40.62 52.17 11.18
CA PRO A 201 -41.18 51.92 12.51
C PRO A 201 -41.78 50.52 12.73
N LYS A 202 -41.89 50.19 14.02
CA LYS A 202 -42.55 49.02 14.60
C LYS A 202 -44.00 48.89 14.12
N ILE A 203 -44.41 47.66 13.80
CA ILE A 203 -45.81 47.26 13.76
C ILE A 203 -45.99 46.16 14.80
N ASP A 204 -46.65 46.50 15.92
CA ASP A 204 -47.25 45.56 16.84
C ASP A 204 -48.47 44.91 16.18
N VAL A 205 -48.53 43.58 16.17
CA VAL A 205 -49.81 42.87 16.11
C VAL A 205 -49.80 41.74 17.13
N THR A 206 -50.57 41.96 18.19
CA THR A 206 -51.00 40.96 19.16
C THR A 206 -52.09 40.06 18.56
N ARG A 207 -51.95 38.72 18.61
CA ARG A 207 -53.05 37.80 18.96
C ARG A 207 -52.62 36.34 19.16
N SER A 208 -52.81 35.88 20.38
CA SER A 208 -53.23 34.55 20.89
C SER A 208 -53.20 33.30 19.99
N GLY A 209 -52.71 32.19 20.57
CA GLY A 209 -53.37 30.89 20.43
C GLY A 209 -52.49 29.64 20.38
N THR A 210 -52.53 28.87 21.48
CA THR A 210 -52.46 27.41 21.59
C THR A 210 -51.16 26.64 21.30
N THR A 211 -50.63 26.13 22.41
CA THR A 211 -49.71 25.01 22.66
C THR A 211 -50.13 23.73 21.93
N HIS A 212 -49.17 23.04 21.30
CA HIS A 212 -49.18 21.58 21.18
C HIS A 212 -47.78 21.02 21.44
N GLU A 213 -47.73 20.25 22.51
CA GLU A 213 -46.65 19.38 22.97
C GLU A 213 -46.53 18.20 21.99
N ILE A 214 -45.34 17.96 21.43
CA ILE A 214 -45.09 16.78 20.60
C ILE A 214 -44.70 15.65 21.56
N VAL A 215 -45.69 14.83 21.89
CA VAL A 215 -45.54 13.52 22.52
C VAL A 215 -44.91 12.56 21.49
N SER A 216 -43.90 11.82 21.92
CA SER A 216 -43.32 10.71 21.17
C SER A 216 -44.29 9.53 21.09
N ASP A 217 -44.75 9.20 19.89
CA ASP A 217 -45.46 7.94 19.65
C ASP A 217 -44.48 6.81 19.33
N ASN A 218 -44.28 5.95 20.32
CA ASN A 218 -43.76 4.59 20.16
C ASN A 218 -44.81 3.73 19.45
N HIS A 219 -44.47 3.15 18.30
CA HIS A 219 -45.19 1.99 17.76
C HIS A 219 -44.28 0.76 17.75
N SER A 220 -44.62 -0.15 18.67
CA SER A 220 -44.12 -1.51 18.82
C SER A 220 -44.63 -2.42 17.70
N GLY A 221 -43.72 -2.98 16.91
CA GLY A 221 -43.97 -4.13 16.01
C GLY A 221 -43.15 -5.34 16.44
N GLY A 222 -43.84 -6.38 16.92
CA GLY A 222 -43.30 -7.54 17.62
C GLY A 222 -42.22 -8.33 16.87
N SER A 223 -41.10 -8.50 17.58
CA SER A 223 -39.85 -9.09 17.17
C SER A 223 -39.81 -10.60 17.40
N ILE A 224 -40.25 -11.39 16.43
CA ILE A 224 -40.10 -12.87 16.44
C ILE A 224 -38.78 -13.27 15.74
N TRP A 225 -38.34 -12.47 14.76
CA TRP A 225 -37.17 -12.75 13.93
C TRP A 225 -35.81 -12.54 14.63
N LYS A 226 -35.75 -11.71 15.68
CA LYS A 226 -34.49 -11.48 16.43
C LYS A 226 -34.07 -12.65 17.30
N TRP A 227 -35.00 -13.53 17.67
CA TRP A 227 -34.70 -14.78 18.39
C TRP A 227 -34.60 -15.98 17.44
N LEU A 228 -35.31 -15.96 16.31
CA LEU A 228 -35.28 -17.04 15.33
C LEU A 228 -33.94 -17.13 14.60
N LEU A 229 -33.36 -15.99 14.20
CA LEU A 229 -32.12 -15.94 13.43
C LEU A 229 -30.90 -16.52 14.19
N PRO A 230 -30.62 -16.14 15.46
CA PRO A 230 -29.51 -16.75 16.20
C PRO A 230 -29.74 -18.23 16.54
N LEU A 231 -31.00 -18.65 16.75
CA LEU A 231 -31.33 -20.05 17.04
C LEU A 231 -31.17 -20.94 15.80
N LEU A 232 -31.49 -20.42 14.61
CA LEU A 232 -31.27 -21.08 13.32
C LEU A 232 -29.78 -21.15 12.97
N LEU A 233 -29.00 -20.11 13.32
CA LEU A 233 -27.55 -20.08 13.16
C LEU A 233 -26.84 -21.07 14.10
N LEU A 234 -27.34 -21.22 15.34
CA LEU A 234 -26.85 -22.22 16.29
C LEU A 234 -27.20 -23.65 15.86
N LEU A 235 -28.39 -23.88 15.30
CA LEU A 235 -28.77 -25.18 14.73
C LEU A 235 -27.89 -25.56 13.52
N LEU A 236 -27.56 -24.58 12.65
CA LEU A 236 -26.63 -24.80 11.53
C LEU A 236 -25.20 -25.07 12.01
N LEU A 237 -24.73 -24.38 13.06
CA LEU A 237 -23.42 -24.65 13.68
C LEU A 237 -23.38 -26.05 14.30
N GLY A 238 -24.44 -26.45 15.02
CA GLY A 238 -24.56 -27.79 15.60
C GLY A 238 -24.60 -28.90 14.55
N TRP A 239 -25.30 -28.67 13.43
CA TRP A 239 -25.33 -29.59 12.30
C TRP A 239 -23.96 -29.71 11.60
N PHE A 240 -23.24 -28.59 11.45
CA PHE A 240 -21.90 -28.56 10.87
C PHE A 240 -20.87 -29.30 11.73
N LEU A 241 -20.91 -29.12 13.06
CA LEU A 241 -20.02 -29.80 14.00
C LEU A 241 -20.34 -31.29 14.12
N TRP A 242 -21.61 -31.69 14.07
CA TRP A 242 -21.99 -33.11 14.05
C TRP A 242 -21.47 -33.82 12.79
N LYS A 243 -21.50 -33.15 11.63
CA LYS A 243 -20.97 -33.71 10.38
C LYS A 243 -19.44 -33.84 10.36
N GLN A 244 -18.73 -33.16 11.27
CA GLN A 244 -17.26 -33.16 11.33
C GLN A 244 -16.70 -34.25 12.28
N CYS A 245 -17.54 -34.90 13.09
CA CYS A 245 -17.15 -35.98 14.00
C CYS A 245 -17.30 -37.41 13.44
N ASP A 246 -17.73 -37.59 12.19
CA ASP A 246 -18.00 -38.93 11.61
C ASP A 246 -16.87 -39.46 10.70
N LYS A 247 -15.63 -38.99 10.86
CA LYS A 247 -14.46 -39.59 10.18
C LYS A 247 -13.69 -40.50 11.13
N LYS A 248 -13.94 -41.80 10.96
CA LYS A 248 -13.33 -42.91 11.68
C LYS A 248 -11.80 -42.91 11.55
N VAL A 249 -11.17 -43.17 12.69
CA VAL A 249 -9.73 -43.42 12.87
C VAL A 249 -9.48 -44.91 12.61
N GLU A 250 -8.51 -45.24 11.76
CA GLU A 250 -7.89 -46.57 11.76
C GLU A 250 -6.36 -46.45 11.77
N THR A 251 -5.80 -47.27 12.65
CA THR A 251 -4.40 -47.40 13.06
C THR A 251 -3.78 -48.60 12.35
N THR A 252 -2.57 -48.47 11.81
CA THR A 252 -1.60 -49.60 11.78
C THR A 252 -0.16 -49.09 11.76
N VAL A 253 0.65 -49.69 12.63
CA VAL A 253 2.10 -49.48 12.86
C VAL A 253 2.89 -50.63 12.17
N PRO A 254 4.25 -50.74 12.24
CA PRO A 254 5.16 -50.67 11.09
C PRO A 254 5.95 -51.98 10.78
N ALA A 255 6.63 -52.10 9.63
CA ALA A 255 7.78 -53.00 9.45
C ALA A 255 8.57 -52.83 8.12
N THR A 256 9.85 -52.48 8.26
CA THR A 256 11.07 -53.19 7.76
C THR A 256 11.37 -53.41 6.25
N THR A 257 12.49 -52.78 5.84
CA THR A 257 13.64 -53.26 4.99
C THR A 257 13.61 -53.35 3.45
N VAL A 258 14.71 -52.75 2.92
CA VAL A 258 15.60 -53.04 1.76
C VAL A 258 15.14 -52.92 0.30
N ASP A 259 15.75 -51.93 -0.36
CA ASP A 259 16.64 -51.99 -1.54
C ASP A 259 16.13 -52.42 -2.94
N SER A 260 16.67 -51.67 -3.92
CA SER A 260 16.79 -51.89 -5.37
C SER A 260 15.66 -51.45 -6.32
N THR A 261 15.85 -50.21 -6.82
CA THR A 261 15.80 -49.78 -8.24
C THR A 261 14.76 -50.40 -9.18
N VAL A 262 13.73 -49.62 -9.52
CA VAL A 262 13.28 -49.35 -10.89
C VAL A 262 12.76 -47.91 -10.95
N VAL A 263 13.18 -47.19 -11.99
CA VAL A 263 12.82 -45.81 -12.30
C VAL A 263 11.33 -45.72 -12.67
N GLU A 264 10.54 -45.03 -11.85
CA GLU A 264 9.41 -44.21 -12.30
C GLU A 264 9.31 -42.93 -11.45
N THR A 265 8.88 -41.90 -12.15
CA THR A 265 8.78 -40.48 -11.83
C THR A 265 7.96 -40.16 -10.58
N ASP A 266 8.56 -39.45 -9.62
CA ASP A 266 7.94 -38.26 -9.03
C ASP A 266 9.03 -37.33 -8.48
N SER A 267 9.00 -36.07 -8.89
CA SER A 267 9.91 -35.04 -8.42
C SER A 267 9.10 -33.78 -8.15
N THR A 268 8.30 -33.82 -7.09
CA THR A 268 7.86 -32.60 -6.40
C THR A 268 9.00 -32.08 -5.53
N ASN A 269 9.96 -31.44 -6.20
CA ASN A 269 10.82 -30.41 -5.63
C ASN A 269 11.37 -29.61 -6.81
N ALA A 270 10.71 -28.50 -7.10
CA ALA A 270 11.32 -27.41 -7.82
C ALA A 270 10.99 -26.14 -7.07
N ALA A 271 12.06 -25.48 -6.60
CA ALA A 271 12.06 -24.11 -6.16
C ALA A 271 11.17 -23.26 -7.09
N GLY A 272 10.13 -22.65 -6.52
CA GLY A 272 9.38 -21.59 -7.16
C GLY A 272 10.26 -20.36 -7.21
N ASP A 273 11.11 -20.31 -8.23
CA ASP A 273 11.86 -19.16 -8.71
C ASP A 273 10.91 -17.96 -8.92
N THR A 274 10.68 -17.19 -7.85
CA THR A 274 10.24 -15.81 -8.01
C THR A 274 11.45 -15.00 -8.40
N VAL A 275 11.75 -14.98 -9.70
CA VAL A 275 12.51 -13.91 -10.33
C VAL A 275 11.77 -12.61 -10.00
N GLY A 276 12.17 -11.96 -8.91
CA GLY A 276 11.99 -10.53 -8.78
C GLY A 276 12.76 -9.94 -9.94
N VAL A 277 12.05 -9.58 -11.02
CA VAL A 277 12.67 -8.91 -12.15
C VAL A 277 13.23 -7.60 -11.61
N VAL A 278 14.51 -7.58 -11.28
CA VAL A 278 15.28 -6.35 -11.13
C VAL A 278 15.26 -5.73 -12.51
N ARG A 279 14.28 -4.85 -12.75
CA ARG A 279 14.13 -4.21 -14.06
C ARG A 279 15.32 -3.30 -14.27
N GLU A 280 16.15 -3.65 -15.25
CA GLU A 280 17.31 -2.86 -15.64
C GLU A 280 16.84 -1.45 -16.03
N THR A 281 17.37 -0.42 -15.36
CA THR A 281 17.15 0.96 -15.77
C THR A 281 18.11 1.34 -16.89
N MET A 282 17.66 2.17 -17.83
CA MET A 282 18.48 2.72 -18.89
C MET A 282 18.21 4.21 -19.08
N VAL A 283 19.13 4.88 -19.78
CA VAL A 283 18.96 6.26 -20.21
C VAL A 283 18.42 6.28 -21.63
N VAL A 284 17.27 6.92 -21.82
CA VAL A 284 16.68 7.17 -23.13
C VAL A 284 16.97 8.62 -23.52
N THR A 285 17.46 8.83 -24.73
CA THR A 285 17.74 10.16 -25.27
C THR A 285 16.59 10.64 -26.15
N LEU A 286 16.04 11.82 -25.90
CA LEU A 286 14.98 12.47 -26.67
C LEU A 286 15.54 13.18 -27.92
N PRO A 287 14.69 13.53 -28.92
CA PRO A 287 15.13 14.27 -30.10
C PRO A 287 15.87 15.58 -29.81
N SER A 288 15.48 16.32 -28.76
CA SER A 288 16.19 17.52 -28.29
C SER A 288 17.58 17.27 -27.68
N GLY A 289 17.96 16.02 -27.45
CA GLY A 289 19.17 15.64 -26.72
C GLY A 289 18.99 15.55 -25.21
N LYS A 290 17.81 15.88 -24.67
CA LYS A 290 17.47 15.61 -23.25
C LYS A 290 17.51 14.11 -22.97
N THR A 291 17.87 13.75 -21.75
CA THR A 291 17.91 12.35 -21.29
C THR A 291 16.86 12.10 -20.21
N LEU A 292 16.31 10.89 -20.20
CA LEU A 292 15.37 10.43 -19.18
C LEU A 292 15.75 9.03 -18.69
N GLN A 293 15.54 8.76 -17.41
CA GLN A 293 15.72 7.44 -16.83
C GLN A 293 14.44 6.63 -17.03
N ALA A 294 14.56 5.46 -17.64
CA ALA A 294 13.45 4.57 -17.94
C ALA A 294 13.82 3.12 -17.60
N TYR A 295 12.83 2.23 -17.55
CA TYR A 295 13.10 0.80 -17.55
C TYR A 295 13.39 0.32 -18.98
N LYS A 296 14.36 -0.57 -19.13
CA LYS A 296 14.67 -1.21 -20.41
C LYS A 296 13.45 -2.01 -20.90
N GLY A 297 12.99 -1.70 -22.11
CA GLY A 297 11.75 -2.26 -22.64
C GLY A 297 10.49 -1.76 -21.94
N GLY A 298 10.57 -0.74 -21.09
CA GLY A 298 9.42 -0.09 -20.47
C GLY A 298 8.73 0.90 -21.42
N ILE A 299 7.65 1.51 -20.94
CA ILE A 299 6.77 2.37 -21.73
C ILE A 299 7.52 3.54 -22.38
N GLU A 300 8.45 4.19 -21.67
CA GLU A 300 9.20 5.32 -22.22
C GLU A 300 10.10 4.91 -23.39
N ASP A 301 10.82 3.80 -23.24
CA ASP A 301 11.67 3.23 -24.29
C ASP A 301 10.83 2.83 -25.51
N GLN A 302 9.73 2.09 -25.28
CA GLN A 302 8.82 1.66 -26.34
C GLN A 302 8.19 2.84 -27.09
N ILE A 303 7.71 3.85 -26.38
CA ILE A 303 7.07 5.02 -26.98
C ILE A 303 8.09 5.85 -27.76
N VAL A 304 9.27 6.13 -27.21
CA VAL A 304 10.29 6.92 -27.89
C VAL A 304 10.73 6.22 -29.17
N ASN A 305 10.94 4.90 -29.13
CA ASN A 305 11.30 4.14 -30.32
C ASN A 305 10.17 4.16 -31.37
N PHE A 306 8.91 4.05 -30.94
CA PHE A 306 7.75 4.09 -31.83
C PHE A 306 7.51 5.47 -32.48
N LEU A 307 7.80 6.55 -31.77
CA LEU A 307 7.64 7.92 -32.27
C LEU A 307 8.83 8.40 -33.11
N LYS A 308 10.04 7.88 -32.84
CA LYS A 308 11.23 8.13 -33.66
C LYS A 308 11.23 7.34 -34.96
N SER A 309 10.66 6.14 -34.96
CA SER A 309 10.45 5.38 -36.20
C SER A 309 9.36 6.05 -37.05
N ASP A 310 9.28 5.67 -38.32
CA ASP A 310 8.16 6.09 -39.16
C ASP A 310 6.89 5.26 -38.88
N ASP A 311 6.87 4.39 -37.86
CA ASP A 311 5.72 3.54 -37.56
C ASP A 311 4.50 4.37 -37.16
N TYR A 312 4.65 5.33 -36.25
CA TYR A 312 3.52 6.20 -35.88
C TYR A 312 3.03 7.00 -37.09
N LYS A 313 3.94 7.56 -37.89
CA LYS A 313 3.60 8.35 -39.08
C LYS A 313 2.86 7.52 -40.13
N ASN A 314 3.25 6.26 -40.32
CA ASN A 314 2.69 5.36 -41.33
C ASN A 314 1.48 4.55 -40.84
N SER A 315 1.23 4.49 -39.53
CA SER A 315 0.09 3.76 -38.97
C SER A 315 -1.24 4.47 -39.26
N THR A 316 -2.27 3.68 -39.57
CA THR A 316 -3.67 4.14 -39.65
C THR A 316 -4.31 4.14 -38.27
N GLU A 317 -5.40 4.90 -38.06
CA GLU A 317 -6.16 4.87 -36.79
C GLU A 317 -6.62 3.45 -36.42
N ALA A 318 -6.97 2.63 -37.41
CA ALA A 318 -7.35 1.23 -37.18
C ALA A 318 -6.21 0.41 -36.58
N GLN A 319 -4.98 0.56 -37.08
CA GLN A 319 -3.80 -0.14 -36.55
C GLN A 319 -3.41 0.37 -35.15
N LEU A 320 -3.64 1.65 -34.87
CA LEU A 320 -3.34 2.23 -33.56
C LEU A 320 -4.32 1.82 -32.46
N LYS A 321 -5.55 1.41 -32.80
CA LYS A 321 -6.55 0.93 -31.82
C LYS A 321 -6.11 -0.32 -31.07
N ASP A 322 -5.34 -1.18 -31.73
CA ASP A 322 -4.88 -2.44 -31.17
C ASP A 322 -3.47 -2.35 -30.56
N LYS A 323 -2.78 -1.21 -30.71
CA LYS A 323 -1.41 -1.01 -30.21
C LYS A 323 -1.40 -0.19 -28.92
N TRP A 324 -1.43 -0.91 -27.80
CA TRP A 324 -1.36 -0.33 -26.46
C TRP A 324 0.03 -0.48 -25.84
N PHE A 325 0.49 0.58 -25.19
CA PHE A 325 1.73 0.63 -24.43
C PHE A 325 1.36 0.68 -22.95
N ASN A 326 1.69 -0.37 -22.20
CA ASN A 326 1.34 -0.47 -20.78
C ASN A 326 2.35 0.32 -19.94
N PHE A 327 1.87 0.98 -18.90
CA PHE A 327 2.73 1.52 -17.87
C PHE A 327 3.32 0.39 -17.04
N ASP A 328 4.64 0.41 -16.81
CA ASP A 328 5.30 -0.64 -16.04
C ASP A 328 5.37 -0.32 -14.54
N ASN A 329 5.33 0.97 -14.17
CA ASN A 329 5.45 1.42 -12.78
C ASN A 329 4.47 2.55 -12.44
N LEU A 330 3.24 2.43 -12.94
CA LEU A 330 2.14 3.33 -12.59
C LEU A 330 1.17 2.60 -11.69
N ASN A 331 1.14 3.02 -10.43
CA ASN A 331 0.41 2.42 -9.34
C ASN A 331 -0.59 3.41 -8.75
N PHE A 332 -1.67 2.87 -8.19
CA PHE A 332 -2.67 3.63 -7.45
C PHE A 332 -2.74 3.13 -6.01
N GLU A 333 -3.12 4.00 -5.08
CA GLU A 333 -3.62 3.58 -3.78
C GLU A 333 -4.76 2.55 -3.99
N PHE A 334 -4.72 1.47 -3.23
CA PHE A 334 -5.68 0.37 -3.40
C PHE A 334 -7.13 0.85 -3.27
N GLY A 335 -7.99 0.37 -4.17
CA GLY A 335 -9.41 0.72 -4.24
C GLY A 335 -9.69 2.18 -4.61
N LYS A 336 -8.66 3.00 -4.84
CA LYS A 336 -8.79 4.41 -5.18
C LYS A 336 -8.20 4.74 -6.55
N ALA A 337 -8.51 5.95 -7.00
CA ALA A 337 -7.91 6.59 -8.16
C ALA A 337 -6.91 7.68 -7.73
N VAL A 338 -6.08 7.38 -6.72
CA VAL A 338 -5.00 8.26 -6.25
C VAL A 338 -3.68 7.62 -6.66
N LEU A 339 -2.83 8.33 -7.39
CA LEU A 339 -1.53 7.84 -7.84
C LEU A 339 -0.53 7.78 -6.68
N THR A 340 0.35 6.78 -6.67
CA THR A 340 1.46 6.76 -5.70
C THR A 340 2.55 7.75 -6.13
N PRO A 341 3.35 8.28 -5.19
CA PRO A 341 4.45 9.20 -5.51
C PRO A 341 5.44 8.64 -6.54
N GLU A 342 5.73 7.34 -6.50
CA GLU A 342 6.66 6.67 -7.42
C GLU A 342 6.15 6.67 -8.87
N SER A 343 4.82 6.71 -9.04
CA SER A 343 4.17 6.78 -10.36
C SER A 343 4.40 8.10 -11.06
N GLN A 344 4.72 9.16 -10.30
CA GLN A 344 4.90 10.51 -10.83
C GLN A 344 6.09 10.60 -11.79
N VAL A 345 7.16 9.84 -11.54
CA VAL A 345 8.36 9.80 -12.39
C VAL A 345 8.00 9.37 -13.82
N GLN A 346 7.24 8.28 -13.96
CA GLN A 346 6.85 7.75 -15.26
C GLN A 346 5.88 8.68 -16.00
N LEU A 347 5.02 9.39 -15.27
CA LEU A 347 4.12 10.40 -15.84
C LEU A 347 4.87 11.64 -16.32
N ASP A 348 5.85 12.12 -15.55
CA ASP A 348 6.65 13.27 -15.94
C ASP A 348 7.55 12.95 -17.14
N ASN A 349 8.13 11.74 -17.19
CA ASN A 349 8.82 11.25 -18.38
C ASN A 349 7.90 11.24 -19.61
N LEU A 350 6.67 10.72 -19.48
CA LEU A 350 5.73 10.69 -20.59
C LEU A 350 5.34 12.11 -21.05
N LYS A 351 5.17 13.08 -20.14
CA LYS A 351 4.97 14.49 -20.50
C LYS A 351 6.13 15.04 -21.32
N LEU A 352 7.36 14.77 -20.89
CA LEU A 352 8.56 15.22 -21.60
C LEU A 352 8.62 14.61 -23.00
N ILE A 353 8.30 13.32 -23.14
CA ILE A 353 8.22 12.65 -24.44
C ILE A 353 7.17 13.33 -25.33
N LEU A 354 5.94 13.51 -24.83
CA LEU A 354 4.85 14.14 -25.61
C LEU A 354 5.20 15.56 -26.07
N ALA A 355 5.89 16.34 -25.23
CA ALA A 355 6.34 17.68 -25.58
C ALA A 355 7.38 17.71 -26.73
N GLU A 356 8.15 16.63 -26.91
CA GLU A 356 9.10 16.49 -28.03
C GLU A 356 8.42 16.05 -29.33
N PHE A 357 7.22 15.47 -29.24
CA PHE A 357 6.44 14.99 -30.38
C PHE A 357 5.06 15.67 -30.41
N PRO A 358 4.98 16.96 -30.74
CA PRO A 358 3.74 17.75 -30.60
C PRO A 358 2.56 17.24 -31.45
N ASP A 359 2.84 16.55 -32.57
CA ASP A 359 1.81 15.94 -33.42
C ASP A 359 1.25 14.62 -32.86
N ALA A 360 1.88 14.07 -31.82
CA ALA A 360 1.43 12.84 -31.20
C ALA A 360 0.20 13.11 -30.33
N LYS A 361 -0.87 12.33 -30.53
CA LYS A 361 -2.06 12.34 -29.67
C LYS A 361 -2.24 10.98 -29.05
N ILE A 362 -2.69 10.94 -27.81
CA ILE A 362 -2.89 9.70 -27.06
C ILE A 362 -4.30 9.59 -26.47
N LYS A 363 -4.70 8.34 -26.24
CA LYS A 363 -5.81 7.94 -25.38
C LYS A 363 -5.27 7.11 -24.22
N ILE A 364 -5.80 7.34 -23.02
CA ILE A 364 -5.48 6.57 -21.82
C ILE A 364 -6.57 5.52 -21.61
N GLY A 365 -6.15 4.31 -21.24
CA GLY A 365 -7.01 3.20 -20.85
C GLY A 365 -6.60 2.68 -19.49
N ALA A 366 -7.56 2.47 -18.61
CA ALA A 366 -7.35 1.76 -17.35
C ALA A 366 -8.23 0.52 -17.27
N TYR A 367 -7.70 -0.53 -16.64
CA TYR A 367 -8.28 -1.87 -16.64
C TYR A 367 -8.25 -2.44 -15.22
N THR A 368 -9.24 -3.26 -14.89
CA THR A 368 -9.29 -4.02 -13.64
C THR A 368 -9.25 -5.52 -13.94
N ASP A 369 -8.97 -6.31 -12.92
CA ASP A 369 -9.23 -7.74 -12.98
C ASP A 369 -10.76 -8.03 -12.88
N LYS A 370 -11.13 -9.31 -12.95
CA LYS A 370 -12.53 -9.76 -12.84
C LYS A 370 -13.07 -9.77 -11.41
N LYS A 371 -12.27 -9.44 -10.39
CA LYS A 371 -12.71 -9.54 -9.00
C LYS A 371 -13.62 -8.37 -8.64
N GLY A 372 -14.74 -8.67 -8.00
CA GLY A 372 -15.69 -7.65 -7.52
C GLY A 372 -16.76 -7.29 -8.54
N ASP A 373 -17.54 -6.25 -8.21
CA ASP A 373 -18.67 -5.81 -9.02
C ASP A 373 -18.21 -5.11 -10.32
N ALA A 374 -18.87 -5.45 -11.44
CA ALA A 374 -18.48 -4.98 -12.76
C ALA A 374 -18.69 -3.45 -12.93
N ASN A 375 -19.76 -2.89 -12.38
CA ASN A 375 -20.05 -1.45 -12.48
C ASN A 375 -19.07 -0.65 -11.61
N THR A 376 -18.76 -1.16 -10.43
CA THR A 376 -17.76 -0.59 -9.52
C THR A 376 -16.38 -0.58 -10.17
N ASN A 377 -15.99 -1.69 -10.79
CA ASN A 377 -14.74 -1.80 -11.54
C ASN A 377 -14.68 -0.87 -12.75
N LEU A 378 -15.78 -0.75 -13.50
CA LEU A 378 -15.87 0.19 -14.61
C LEU A 378 -15.69 1.63 -14.12
N LYS A 379 -16.39 2.03 -13.06
CA LYS A 379 -16.23 3.35 -12.44
C LYS A 379 -14.80 3.60 -11.95
N LEU A 380 -14.24 2.66 -11.19
CA LEU A 380 -12.89 2.77 -10.64
C LEU A 380 -11.84 2.91 -11.74
N SER A 381 -11.94 2.10 -12.80
CA SER A 381 -11.04 2.25 -13.95
C SER A 381 -11.22 3.59 -14.65
N GLY A 382 -12.45 4.10 -14.78
CA GLY A 382 -12.71 5.42 -15.36
C GLY A 382 -12.08 6.55 -14.54
N ASP A 383 -12.25 6.49 -13.22
CA ASP A 383 -11.65 7.43 -12.28
C ASP A 383 -10.11 7.39 -12.39
N ARG A 384 -9.50 6.19 -12.45
CA ARG A 384 -8.06 6.01 -12.61
C ARG A 384 -7.52 6.59 -13.92
N ALA A 385 -8.21 6.33 -15.05
CA ALA A 385 -7.83 6.88 -16.34
C ALA A 385 -7.89 8.42 -16.32
N ASN A 386 -8.92 9.00 -15.70
CA ASN A 386 -9.06 10.44 -15.55
C ASN A 386 -8.01 11.05 -14.62
N THR A 387 -7.63 10.36 -13.54
CA THR A 387 -6.51 10.78 -12.69
C THR A 387 -5.22 10.86 -13.49
N VAL A 388 -4.91 9.86 -14.32
CA VAL A 388 -3.71 9.87 -15.16
C VAL A 388 -3.76 10.99 -16.19
N LYS A 389 -4.92 11.22 -16.83
CA LYS A 389 -5.12 12.36 -17.73
C LYS A 389 -4.84 13.69 -17.04
N SER A 390 -5.38 13.86 -15.85
CA SER A 390 -5.21 15.08 -15.05
C SER A 390 -3.76 15.26 -14.62
N ALA A 391 -3.10 14.18 -14.21
CA ALA A 391 -1.70 14.20 -13.82
C ALA A 391 -0.77 14.52 -15.00
N LEU A 392 -1.08 14.05 -16.22
CA LEU A 392 -0.34 14.40 -17.43
C LEU A 392 -0.54 15.87 -17.85
N ASN A 393 -1.75 16.43 -17.63
CA ASN A 393 -2.08 17.82 -17.93
C ASN A 393 -1.60 18.29 -19.32
N SER A 394 -1.85 17.48 -20.35
CA SER A 394 -1.45 17.76 -21.73
C SER A 394 -2.65 17.73 -22.67
N SER A 395 -2.72 18.70 -23.58
CA SER A 395 -3.74 18.76 -24.64
C SER A 395 -3.64 17.62 -25.65
N GLN A 396 -2.50 16.92 -25.69
CA GLN A 396 -2.29 15.72 -26.51
C GLN A 396 -3.07 14.51 -25.98
N VAL A 397 -3.58 14.57 -24.74
CA VAL A 397 -4.45 13.53 -24.16
C VAL A 397 -5.90 13.77 -24.57
N THR A 398 -6.29 13.18 -25.70
CA THR A 398 -7.61 13.36 -26.31
C THR A 398 -8.72 12.72 -25.47
N GLU A 399 -8.47 11.55 -24.92
CA GLU A 399 -9.49 10.76 -24.22
C GLU A 399 -8.86 9.93 -23.08
N ALA A 400 -9.66 9.67 -22.05
CA ALA A 400 -9.33 8.75 -20.98
C ALA A 400 -10.56 7.89 -20.69
N GLU A 401 -10.39 6.56 -20.75
CA GLU A 401 -11.50 5.62 -20.60
C GLU A 401 -11.14 4.50 -19.62
N GLY A 402 -12.11 4.17 -18.78
CA GLY A 402 -12.07 2.97 -17.96
C GLY A 402 -12.75 1.82 -18.67
N TYR A 403 -12.09 0.67 -18.74
CA TYR A 403 -12.65 -0.52 -19.38
C TYR A 403 -13.10 -1.59 -18.37
N GLY A 404 -12.95 -1.34 -17.07
CA GLY A 404 -13.21 -2.30 -16.02
C GLY A 404 -12.53 -3.64 -16.32
N SER A 405 -13.29 -4.72 -16.12
CA SER A 405 -12.84 -6.10 -16.34
C SER A 405 -13.06 -6.62 -17.76
N LYS A 406 -13.48 -5.77 -18.71
CA LYS A 406 -13.85 -6.18 -20.09
C LYS A 406 -12.72 -6.91 -20.82
N PHE A 407 -11.48 -6.54 -20.54
CA PHE A 407 -10.29 -7.13 -21.17
C PHE A 407 -9.50 -8.05 -20.25
N ALA A 408 -10.05 -8.36 -19.07
CA ALA A 408 -9.42 -9.26 -18.12
C ALA A 408 -9.43 -10.68 -18.67
N LYS A 409 -8.26 -11.32 -18.71
CA LYS A 409 -8.10 -12.69 -19.20
C LYS A 409 -8.15 -13.70 -18.05
N VAL A 410 -7.69 -13.31 -16.87
CA VAL A 410 -7.56 -14.17 -15.72
C VAL A 410 -8.94 -14.33 -15.03
N PRO A 411 -9.32 -15.56 -14.61
CA PRO A 411 -10.56 -15.80 -13.86
C PRO A 411 -10.61 -15.02 -12.53
N ALA A 412 -11.82 -14.73 -12.04
CA ALA A 412 -12.01 -14.01 -10.77
C ALA A 412 -11.58 -14.83 -9.54
N GLU A 413 -11.53 -16.15 -9.71
CA GLU A 413 -11.22 -17.17 -8.71
C GLU A 413 -9.72 -17.48 -8.65
N ALA A 414 -8.93 -17.05 -9.65
CA ALA A 414 -7.49 -17.20 -9.66
C ALA A 414 -6.84 -16.45 -8.48
N SER A 415 -5.58 -16.73 -8.19
CA SER A 415 -4.85 -16.00 -7.15
C SER A 415 -4.73 -14.50 -7.49
N ASP A 416 -4.49 -13.66 -6.48
CA ASP A 416 -4.29 -12.22 -6.75
C ASP A 416 -3.08 -11.98 -7.67
N LYS A 417 -2.01 -12.74 -7.45
CA LYS A 417 -0.77 -12.64 -8.23
C LYS A 417 -1.00 -12.91 -9.72
N GLU A 418 -1.84 -13.88 -10.06
CA GLU A 418 -2.19 -14.16 -11.46
C GLU A 418 -3.00 -13.02 -12.06
N ARG A 419 -3.97 -12.49 -11.30
CA ARG A 419 -4.84 -11.39 -11.74
C ARG A 419 -4.12 -10.05 -11.88
N GLU A 420 -2.96 -9.88 -11.26
CA GLU A 420 -2.14 -8.66 -11.36
C GLU A 420 -1.90 -8.24 -12.81
N SER A 421 -1.73 -9.20 -13.72
CA SER A 421 -1.54 -8.96 -15.16
C SER A 421 -2.72 -8.27 -15.87
N ASP A 422 -3.92 -8.33 -15.30
CA ASP A 422 -5.12 -7.65 -15.82
C ASP A 422 -5.27 -6.23 -15.27
N ARG A 423 -4.66 -5.93 -14.12
CA ARG A 423 -4.72 -4.62 -13.45
C ARG A 423 -3.68 -3.66 -14.04
N LYS A 424 -3.98 -3.10 -15.21
CA LYS A 424 -3.05 -2.23 -15.94
C LYS A 424 -3.63 -0.86 -16.25
N THR A 425 -2.73 0.08 -16.47
CA THR A 425 -3.01 1.33 -17.18
C THR A 425 -2.14 1.35 -18.42
N ALA A 426 -2.67 1.85 -19.52
CA ALA A 426 -1.97 1.88 -20.80
C ALA A 426 -2.33 3.13 -21.58
N VAL A 427 -1.48 3.45 -22.56
CA VAL A 427 -1.75 4.48 -23.56
C VAL A 427 -1.77 3.86 -24.95
N ARG A 428 -2.57 4.44 -25.83
CA ARG A 428 -2.45 4.20 -27.27
C ARG A 428 -2.38 5.53 -27.99
N PHE A 429 -1.74 5.54 -29.15
CA PHE A 429 -1.74 6.72 -30.02
C PHE A 429 -3.05 6.78 -30.83
N VAL A 430 -3.42 7.99 -31.26
CA VAL A 430 -4.61 8.25 -32.08
C VAL A 430 -4.29 9.26 -33.17
N LYS A 431 -5.04 9.24 -34.27
CA LYS A 431 -4.95 10.21 -35.37
C LYS A 431 -6.24 10.96 -35.61
#